data_AF-A0A257WVP1-F1
#
_entry.id   AF-A0A257WVP1-F1
#
_cell.length_a   1.000
_cell.length_b   1.000
_cell.length_c   1.000
_cell.angle_alpha   90.00
_cell.angle_beta   90.00
_cell.angle_gamma   90.00
#
_symmetry.space_group_name_H-M   'P 1'
#
loop_
_entity.id
_entity.type
_entity.pdbx_description
1 polymer ?
#
loop_
_entity_poly.entity_id
_entity_poly.type
_entity_poly.pdbx_seq_one_letter_code
_entity_poly.pdbx_strand_id
1 'polypeptide(L)'
;IGAASRGLFGKDPDAIDPVEAVLLAALLRGPNASAEKVAVRACAVAKRLDPVPDCRDIRTRADAVLSQRYRIEPRWQDAIALARRLLREPGEQRATTLDARLQRRALQALGGTRDDTSVVVLDNLTGEVRVWGGGPDTADTVLQRQPTGSALQPFLYGMAIEQRWLTAASVLDDSPAFVTPPLPPGMPDGEPRGAVSVRSALALAADMPALRVRALIGDDALDATLQAHGLAAVSNGGARASLMNGRSADRSVWWSVGFTRHYTVALRAPRPVAATWLALIDALEGPSFERPGAPPGVERVRVQFEPAIEAARDEYFMPGTQQAFVDATVRDVSGRPRIVLPTSGVKLVSAALPAGRQTVLFEARPPLPGLVWLINGERLPAVEGRALWSPRPGRHRLALLDAAGLQVESIAFEVRLDDAAPPSSAP
;
A
#
# COMPACT_ATOMS: atom_id res chain seq x y z
N ILE A 1 0.51 28.74 -41.01
CA ILE A 1 1.97 28.61 -40.84
C ILE A 1 2.30 27.62 -39.71
N GLY A 2 2.10 27.95 -38.42
CA GLY A 2 2.60 27.11 -37.32
C GLY A 2 2.09 25.67 -37.15
N ALA A 3 0.99 25.27 -37.80
CA ALA A 3 0.67 23.84 -37.94
C ALA A 3 1.57 23.17 -38.99
N ALA A 4 1.74 23.80 -40.15
CA ALA A 4 2.55 23.31 -41.27
C ALA A 4 4.05 23.24 -40.93
N SER A 5 4.62 24.27 -40.28
CA SER A 5 6.03 24.25 -39.85
C SER A 5 6.35 23.04 -38.96
N ARG A 6 5.45 22.73 -38.02
CA ARG A 6 5.60 21.57 -37.11
C ARG A 6 5.33 20.25 -37.81
N GLY A 7 4.26 20.15 -38.61
CA GLY A 7 3.86 18.90 -39.27
C GLY A 7 4.68 18.51 -40.50
N LEU A 8 5.50 19.42 -41.04
CA LEU A 8 6.40 19.18 -42.17
C LEU A 8 7.89 19.15 -41.76
N PHE A 9 8.32 19.96 -40.79
CA PHE A 9 9.75 20.08 -40.42
C PHE A 9 10.05 19.81 -38.94
N GLY A 10 9.04 19.55 -38.10
CA GLY A 10 9.22 19.40 -36.65
C GLY A 10 9.62 20.68 -35.91
N LYS A 11 9.52 21.85 -36.56
CA LYS A 11 10.01 23.14 -36.07
C LYS A 11 8.88 24.13 -35.77
N ASP A 12 9.08 24.99 -34.78
CA ASP A 12 8.23 26.18 -34.59
C ASP A 12 8.51 27.25 -35.67
N PRO A 13 7.58 28.19 -35.95
CA PRO A 13 7.69 29.14 -37.07
C PRO A 13 8.88 30.10 -37.05
N ASP A 14 9.48 30.29 -35.89
CA ASP A 14 10.67 31.09 -35.62
C ASP A 14 11.98 30.31 -35.83
N ALA A 15 11.90 28.98 -35.92
CA ALA A 15 13.04 28.07 -36.07
C ALA A 15 13.19 27.46 -37.48
N ILE A 16 12.32 27.83 -38.43
CA ILE A 16 12.43 27.38 -39.84
C ILE A 16 13.51 28.14 -40.61
N ASP A 17 14.21 27.44 -41.49
CA ASP A 17 15.24 28.04 -42.34
C ASP A 17 14.66 28.64 -43.65
N PRO A 18 15.43 29.40 -44.45
CA PRO A 18 14.94 30.00 -45.69
C PRO A 18 14.46 28.97 -46.74
N VAL A 19 15.01 27.75 -46.77
CA VAL A 19 14.58 26.68 -47.68
C VAL A 19 13.20 26.15 -47.26
N GLU A 20 13.01 25.93 -45.96
CA GLU A 20 11.73 25.51 -45.38
C GLU A 20 10.65 26.60 -45.55
N ALA A 21 11.02 27.88 -45.43
CA ALA A 21 10.13 29.00 -45.65
C ALA A 21 9.62 29.09 -47.11
N VAL A 22 10.50 28.92 -48.12
CA VAL A 22 10.05 28.92 -49.53
C VAL A 22 9.21 27.70 -49.90
N LEU A 23 9.43 26.55 -49.24
CA LEU A 23 8.58 25.36 -49.40
C LEU A 23 7.17 25.62 -48.86
N LEU A 24 7.04 26.23 -47.67
CA LEU A 24 5.73 26.65 -47.13
C LEU A 24 5.03 27.66 -48.05
N ALA A 25 5.76 28.64 -48.57
CA ALA A 25 5.21 29.63 -49.50
C ALA A 25 4.71 28.97 -50.81
N ALA A 26 5.45 27.99 -51.33
CA ALA A 26 5.07 27.24 -52.54
C ALA A 26 3.82 26.36 -52.36
N LEU A 27 3.59 25.85 -51.15
CA LEU A 27 2.40 25.03 -50.80
C LEU A 27 1.11 25.86 -50.72
N LEU A 28 1.17 27.18 -50.50
CA LEU A 28 -0.02 28.06 -50.42
C LEU A 28 -0.91 27.96 -51.68
N ARG A 29 -0.32 27.78 -52.87
CA ARG A 29 -1.04 27.68 -54.14
C ARG A 29 -1.49 26.26 -54.49
N GLY A 30 -1.31 25.30 -53.60
CA GLY A 30 -1.66 23.89 -53.82
C GLY A 30 -1.01 22.98 -52.80
N PRO A 31 -1.62 22.78 -51.61
CA PRO A 31 -1.01 22.05 -50.51
C PRO A 31 -0.86 20.54 -50.79
N ASN A 32 -1.66 19.99 -51.69
CA ASN A 32 -1.63 18.59 -52.11
C ASN A 32 -0.86 18.37 -53.44
N ALA A 33 0.01 19.30 -53.84
CA ALA A 33 0.83 19.15 -55.04
C ALA A 33 2.00 18.17 -54.79
N SER A 34 2.44 17.45 -55.83
CA SER A 34 3.59 16.55 -55.73
C SER A 34 4.87 17.30 -55.36
N ALA A 35 5.79 16.63 -54.66
CA ALA A 35 7.05 17.20 -54.19
C ALA A 35 7.83 17.92 -55.30
N GLU A 36 7.90 17.34 -56.50
CA GLU A 36 8.50 17.94 -57.70
C GLU A 36 7.84 19.29 -58.07
N LYS A 37 6.50 19.36 -58.13
CA LYS A 37 5.77 20.59 -58.45
C LYS A 37 5.95 21.66 -57.37
N VAL A 38 6.07 21.26 -56.11
CA VAL A 38 6.37 22.17 -54.99
C VAL A 38 7.81 22.68 -55.10
N ALA A 39 8.79 21.81 -55.37
CA ALA A 39 10.20 22.19 -55.53
C ALA A 39 10.42 23.20 -56.67
N VAL A 40 9.78 23.01 -57.83
CA VAL A 40 9.85 23.97 -58.94
C VAL A 40 9.29 25.35 -58.54
N ARG A 41 8.16 25.37 -57.82
CA ARG A 41 7.56 26.63 -57.32
C ARG A 41 8.43 27.28 -56.25
N ALA A 42 8.96 26.51 -55.30
CA ALA A 42 9.82 26.99 -54.22
C ALA A 42 11.13 27.58 -54.77
N CYS A 43 11.76 26.93 -55.76
CA CYS A 43 12.90 27.49 -56.49
C CYS A 43 12.56 28.82 -57.19
N ALA A 44 11.36 28.97 -57.75
CA ALA A 44 10.92 30.23 -58.36
C ALA A 44 10.65 31.35 -57.34
N VAL A 45 10.26 31.01 -56.10
CA VAL A 45 10.15 31.96 -54.98
C VAL A 45 11.53 32.32 -54.41
N ALA A 46 12.42 31.34 -54.26
CA ALA A 46 13.78 31.48 -53.74
C ALA A 46 14.62 32.52 -54.49
N LYS A 47 14.44 32.63 -55.81
CA LYS A 47 15.07 33.67 -56.66
C LYS A 47 14.72 35.12 -56.30
N ARG A 48 13.80 35.35 -55.35
CA ARG A 48 13.41 36.68 -54.84
C ARG A 48 13.96 36.97 -53.43
N LEU A 49 14.75 36.05 -52.87
CA LEU A 49 15.41 36.19 -51.58
C LEU A 49 16.88 36.53 -51.78
N ASP A 50 17.48 37.16 -50.77
CA ASP A 50 18.91 37.40 -50.68
C ASP A 50 19.41 36.94 -49.29
N PRO A 51 20.37 36.01 -49.19
CA PRO A 51 20.94 35.21 -50.29
C PRO A 51 19.91 34.25 -50.91
N VAL A 52 20.07 33.93 -52.19
CA VAL A 52 19.24 32.94 -52.91
C VAL A 52 19.58 31.52 -52.43
N PRO A 53 18.63 30.76 -51.84
CA PRO A 53 18.87 29.36 -51.47
C PRO A 53 19.05 28.44 -52.70
N ASP A 54 19.90 27.41 -52.59
CA ASP A 54 20.14 26.47 -53.69
C ASP A 54 18.85 25.68 -54.04
N CYS A 55 18.45 25.74 -55.32
CA CYS A 55 17.33 24.98 -55.85
C CYS A 55 17.55 23.45 -55.81
N ARG A 56 18.80 22.97 -55.70
CA ARG A 56 19.10 21.55 -55.46
C ARG A 56 18.70 21.15 -54.04
N ASP A 57 19.08 21.94 -53.04
CA ASP A 57 18.70 21.71 -51.63
C ASP A 57 17.19 21.83 -51.43
N ILE A 58 16.54 22.84 -52.05
CA ILE A 58 15.08 22.97 -52.07
C ILE A 58 14.42 21.69 -52.61
N ARG A 59 14.94 21.10 -53.68
CA ARG A 59 14.39 19.89 -54.28
C ARG A 59 14.56 18.66 -53.37
N THR A 60 15.76 18.45 -52.83
CA THR A 60 16.04 17.37 -51.88
C THR A 60 15.16 17.49 -50.62
N ARG A 61 15.02 18.70 -50.07
CA ARG A 61 14.19 18.96 -48.89
C ARG A 61 12.69 18.77 -49.18
N ALA A 62 12.21 19.22 -50.35
CA ALA A 62 10.82 19.00 -50.77
C ALA A 62 10.46 17.52 -50.83
N ASP A 63 11.33 16.70 -51.43
CA ASP A 63 11.11 15.27 -51.58
C ASP A 63 11.16 14.55 -50.22
N ALA A 64 12.17 14.84 -49.40
CA ALA A 64 12.29 14.27 -48.05
C ALA A 64 11.10 14.59 -47.12
N VAL A 65 10.53 15.79 -47.25
CA VAL A 65 9.44 16.28 -46.38
C VAL A 65 8.06 15.84 -46.88
N LEU A 66 7.80 15.92 -48.20
CA LEU A 66 6.48 15.65 -48.77
C LEU A 66 6.24 14.18 -49.13
N SER A 67 7.28 13.34 -49.10
CA SER A 67 7.14 11.87 -49.12
C SER A 67 6.76 11.31 -47.75
N GLN A 68 7.01 12.04 -46.66
CA GLN A 68 6.61 11.64 -45.31
C GLN A 68 5.14 11.94 -45.05
N ARG A 69 4.51 11.17 -44.16
CA ARG A 69 3.14 11.46 -43.71
C ARG A 69 3.15 12.70 -42.83
N TYR A 70 2.41 13.73 -43.25
CA TYR A 70 2.18 14.94 -42.44
C TYR A 70 1.66 14.56 -41.05
N ARG A 71 2.45 14.84 -40.02
CA ARG A 71 2.15 14.47 -38.64
C ARG A 71 2.69 15.54 -37.70
N ILE A 72 1.79 16.21 -36.98
CA ILE A 72 2.17 17.13 -35.91
C ILE A 72 2.40 16.29 -34.66
N GLU A 73 3.66 16.10 -34.27
CA GLU A 73 3.96 15.55 -32.94
C GLU A 73 3.46 16.51 -31.85
N PRO A 74 2.78 16.02 -30.79
CA PRO A 74 2.43 16.86 -29.65
C PRO A 74 3.70 17.42 -28.99
N ARG A 75 3.76 18.76 -28.81
CA ARG A 75 4.90 19.44 -28.15
C ARG A 75 5.11 18.99 -26.71
N TRP A 76 4.05 18.52 -26.05
CA TRP A 76 4.05 18.00 -24.69
C TRP A 76 3.29 16.68 -24.69
N GLN A 77 4.00 15.58 -24.46
CA GLN A 77 3.44 14.23 -24.36
C GLN A 77 3.35 13.77 -22.90
N ASP A 78 3.41 14.73 -21.98
CA ASP A 78 3.62 14.47 -20.55
C ASP A 78 2.32 14.03 -19.86
N ALA A 79 1.13 14.35 -20.37
CA ALA A 79 -0.14 13.95 -19.76
C ALA A 79 -1.29 13.82 -20.78
N ILE A 80 -1.05 13.18 -21.94
CA ILE A 80 -2.01 13.15 -23.07
C ILE A 80 -3.39 12.62 -22.65
N ALA A 81 -3.43 11.54 -21.87
CA ALA A 81 -4.69 10.95 -21.44
C ALA A 81 -5.51 11.88 -20.53
N LEU A 82 -4.86 12.60 -19.62
CA LEU A 82 -5.50 13.62 -18.78
C LEU A 82 -5.95 14.82 -19.62
N ALA A 83 -5.12 15.28 -20.55
CA ALA A 83 -5.45 16.39 -21.43
C ALA A 83 -6.72 16.11 -22.25
N ARG A 84 -6.88 14.88 -22.80
CA ARG A 84 -8.10 14.46 -23.50
C ARG A 84 -9.34 14.35 -22.60
N ARG A 85 -9.17 14.19 -21.28
CA ARG A 85 -10.27 14.14 -20.32
C ARG A 85 -10.74 15.53 -19.90
N LEU A 86 -9.79 16.46 -19.72
CA LEU A 86 -10.03 17.82 -19.25
C LEU A 86 -10.36 18.81 -20.37
N LEU A 87 -9.74 18.69 -21.54
CA LEU A 87 -9.95 19.56 -22.69
C LEU A 87 -11.03 18.97 -23.61
N ARG A 88 -12.00 19.79 -23.97
CA ARG A 88 -13.14 19.48 -24.84
C ARG A 88 -13.13 20.31 -26.11
N GLU A 89 -12.62 21.53 -26.06
CA GLU A 89 -12.65 22.49 -27.17
C GLU A 89 -11.24 22.80 -27.72
N PRO A 90 -11.08 23.01 -29.04
CA PRO A 90 -9.80 23.42 -29.63
C PRO A 90 -9.32 24.76 -29.06
N GLY A 91 -8.10 24.77 -28.49
CA GLY A 91 -7.50 25.98 -27.90
C GLY A 91 -7.89 26.23 -26.44
N GLU A 92 -8.72 25.38 -25.84
CA GLU A 92 -9.03 25.40 -24.41
C GLU A 92 -7.76 25.22 -23.57
N GLN A 93 -7.65 25.98 -22.48
CA GLN A 93 -6.58 25.89 -21.50
C GLN A 93 -7.17 25.67 -20.12
N ARG A 94 -6.63 24.69 -19.38
CA ARG A 94 -7.04 24.37 -18.00
C ARG A 94 -5.82 24.30 -17.12
N ALA A 95 -5.82 25.07 -16.04
CA ALA A 95 -4.84 24.93 -14.98
C ALA A 95 -5.02 23.57 -14.28
N THR A 96 -3.91 22.95 -13.87
CA THR A 96 -3.91 21.69 -13.10
C THR A 96 -2.84 21.78 -12.03
N THR A 97 -2.89 20.88 -11.04
CA THR A 97 -1.90 20.78 -9.97
C THR A 97 -0.63 20.02 -10.35
N LEU A 98 -0.54 19.51 -11.59
CA LEU A 98 0.60 18.75 -12.09
C LEU A 98 1.85 19.63 -12.16
N ASP A 99 2.95 19.13 -11.58
CA ASP A 99 4.24 19.78 -11.72
C ASP A 99 4.95 19.25 -12.98
N ALA A 100 5.20 20.15 -13.94
CA ALA A 100 5.77 19.79 -15.24
C ALA A 100 7.24 19.29 -15.17
N ARG A 101 7.94 19.40 -14.04
CA ARG A 101 9.27 18.82 -13.82
C ARG A 101 9.17 17.43 -13.18
N LEU A 102 8.31 17.24 -12.18
CA LEU A 102 8.01 15.94 -11.57
C LEU A 102 7.36 15.00 -12.58
N GLN A 103 6.38 15.47 -13.36
CA GLN A 103 5.70 14.69 -14.40
C GLN A 103 6.70 14.09 -15.41
N ARG A 104 7.63 14.90 -15.91
CA ARG A 104 8.67 14.45 -16.85
C ARG A 104 9.67 13.49 -16.21
N ARG A 105 10.18 13.79 -15.01
CA ARG A 105 11.08 12.89 -14.27
C ARG A 105 10.42 11.53 -14.00
N ALA A 106 9.18 11.53 -13.56
CA ALA A 106 8.42 10.32 -13.29
C ALA A 106 8.23 9.45 -14.54
N LEU A 107 7.78 10.04 -15.65
CA LEU A 107 7.58 9.30 -16.90
C LEU A 107 8.90 8.83 -17.53
N GLN A 108 9.99 9.57 -17.34
CA GLN A 108 11.34 9.11 -17.70
C GLN A 108 11.80 7.92 -16.84
N ALA A 109 11.51 7.93 -15.54
CA ALA A 109 11.83 6.82 -14.63
C ALA A 109 11.05 5.53 -14.94
N LEU A 110 9.85 5.63 -15.53
CA LEU A 110 9.15 4.44 -16.06
C LEU A 110 9.87 3.86 -17.30
N GLY A 111 10.57 4.69 -18.08
CA GLY A 111 11.30 4.27 -19.28
C GLY A 111 10.43 3.44 -20.24
N GLY A 112 10.98 2.34 -20.75
CA GLY A 112 10.26 1.41 -21.63
C GLY A 112 9.06 0.68 -20.98
N THR A 113 8.81 0.89 -19.69
CA THR A 113 7.65 0.31 -18.99
C THR A 113 6.43 1.23 -18.94
N ARG A 114 6.58 2.49 -19.37
CA ARG A 114 5.55 3.56 -19.33
C ARG A 114 4.19 3.10 -19.85
N ASP A 115 4.16 2.45 -21.00
CA ASP A 115 2.91 2.18 -21.73
C ASP A 115 2.04 1.09 -21.08
N ASP A 116 2.58 0.26 -20.19
CA ASP A 116 1.78 -0.71 -19.41
C ASP A 116 1.56 -0.29 -17.94
N THR A 117 2.10 0.86 -17.53
CA THR A 117 2.24 1.22 -16.10
C THR A 117 1.48 2.50 -15.80
N SER A 118 0.39 2.46 -15.02
CA SER A 118 -0.28 3.68 -14.55
C SER A 118 0.39 4.19 -13.28
N VAL A 119 0.59 5.51 -13.17
CA VAL A 119 1.19 6.19 -12.01
C VAL A 119 0.36 7.38 -11.55
N VAL A 120 0.22 7.52 -10.23
CA VAL A 120 -0.25 8.72 -9.54
C VAL A 120 0.73 9.08 -8.44
N VAL A 121 1.10 10.36 -8.36
CA VAL A 121 1.87 10.93 -7.25
C VAL A 121 1.07 12.05 -6.63
N LEU A 122 0.76 11.92 -5.35
CA LEU A 122 0.16 12.95 -4.52
C LEU A 122 1.23 13.66 -3.68
N ASP A 123 1.05 14.95 -3.45
CA ASP A 123 1.77 15.75 -2.47
C ASP A 123 1.15 15.51 -1.08
N ASN A 124 1.95 15.08 -0.11
CA ASN A 124 1.45 14.67 1.22
C ASN A 124 0.96 15.84 2.07
N LEU A 125 1.41 17.06 1.81
CA LEU A 125 1.04 18.24 2.60
C LEU A 125 -0.28 18.85 2.10
N THR A 126 -0.48 18.85 0.78
CA THR A 126 -1.61 19.53 0.13
C THR A 126 -2.69 18.57 -0.37
N GLY A 127 -2.38 17.28 -0.51
CA GLY A 127 -3.24 16.28 -1.18
C GLY A 127 -3.31 16.45 -2.70
N GLU A 128 -2.59 17.42 -3.28
CA GLU A 128 -2.65 17.72 -4.71
C GLU A 128 -1.96 16.64 -5.56
N VAL A 129 -2.54 16.34 -6.73
CA VAL A 129 -1.94 15.42 -7.71
C VAL A 129 -0.80 16.15 -8.41
N ARG A 130 0.44 15.69 -8.19
CA ARG A 130 1.66 16.24 -8.81
C ARG A 130 2.07 15.50 -10.07
N VAL A 131 1.79 14.20 -10.14
CA VAL A 131 2.01 13.36 -11.33
C VAL A 131 0.77 12.53 -11.63
N TRP A 132 0.39 12.48 -12.90
CA TRP A 132 -0.70 11.64 -13.41
C TRP A 132 -0.34 11.12 -14.80
N GLY A 133 -0.18 9.81 -14.99
CA GLY A 133 0.04 9.30 -16.33
C GLY A 133 0.46 7.84 -16.42
N GLY A 134 1.15 7.53 -17.51
CA GLY A 134 1.45 6.17 -17.92
C GLY A 134 0.21 5.39 -18.40
N GLY A 135 0.43 4.17 -18.86
CA GLY A 135 -0.47 3.53 -19.82
C GLY A 135 -0.28 4.11 -21.24
N PRO A 136 -0.95 3.57 -22.26
CA PRO A 136 -0.87 4.10 -23.62
C PRO A 136 -1.58 5.46 -23.71
N ASP A 137 -1.02 6.38 -24.49
CA ASP A 137 -1.61 7.71 -24.72
C ASP A 137 -3.02 7.68 -25.33
N THR A 138 -3.54 6.51 -25.74
CA THR A 138 -4.91 6.30 -26.21
C THR A 138 -5.97 6.31 -25.10
N ALA A 139 -5.63 5.99 -23.84
CA ALA A 139 -6.61 5.81 -22.76
C ALA A 139 -6.11 6.28 -21.38
N ASP A 140 -6.99 6.88 -20.57
CA ASP A 140 -6.68 7.28 -19.18
C ASP A 140 -6.71 6.08 -18.24
N THR A 141 -5.64 5.27 -18.28
CA THR A 141 -5.53 4.03 -17.50
C THR A 141 -5.53 4.27 -15.99
N VAL A 142 -5.24 5.49 -15.52
CA VAL A 142 -5.27 5.84 -14.10
C VAL A 142 -6.68 5.71 -13.50
N LEU A 143 -7.73 6.03 -14.27
CA LEU A 143 -9.13 5.93 -13.82
C LEU A 143 -9.76 4.54 -13.98
N GLN A 144 -9.06 3.60 -14.62
CA GLN A 144 -9.61 2.27 -14.84
C GLN A 144 -9.71 1.52 -13.52
N ARG A 145 -10.95 1.24 -13.09
CA ARG A 145 -11.22 0.41 -11.90
C ARG A 145 -10.63 -0.99 -12.07
N GLN A 146 -10.17 -1.55 -10.97
CA GLN A 146 -9.49 -2.84 -10.89
C GLN A 146 -9.82 -3.49 -9.54
N PRO A 147 -9.71 -4.83 -9.41
CA PRO A 147 -9.83 -5.49 -8.11
C PRO A 147 -8.72 -5.02 -7.18
N THR A 148 -9.09 -4.28 -6.12
CA THR A 148 -8.17 -3.70 -5.12
C THR A 148 -7.29 -4.75 -4.46
N GLY A 149 -7.86 -5.95 -4.26
CA GLY A 149 -7.22 -7.11 -3.66
C GLY A 149 -6.43 -6.68 -2.42
N SER A 150 -5.13 -6.84 -2.51
CA SER A 150 -4.11 -6.41 -1.57
C SER A 150 -4.26 -5.10 -0.79
N ALA A 151 -4.65 -4.02 -1.47
CA ALA A 151 -4.29 -2.68 -1.00
C ALA A 151 -5.12 -2.23 0.21
N LEU A 152 -6.12 -3.03 0.60
CA LEU A 152 -6.97 -2.81 1.77
C LEU A 152 -6.37 -3.36 3.07
N GLN A 153 -5.35 -4.20 2.99
CA GLN A 153 -4.80 -4.86 4.16
C GLN A 153 -4.16 -3.91 5.18
N PRO A 154 -3.46 -2.82 4.80
CA PRO A 154 -3.05 -1.79 5.76
C PRO A 154 -4.21 -1.20 6.57
N PHE A 155 -5.42 -1.07 5.99
CA PHE A 155 -6.62 -0.63 6.72
C PHE A 155 -7.09 -1.70 7.70
N LEU A 156 -7.15 -2.98 7.27
CA LEU A 156 -7.49 -4.11 8.15
C LEU A 156 -6.56 -4.18 9.38
N TYR A 157 -5.25 -4.29 9.17
CA TYR A 157 -4.30 -4.33 10.29
C TYR A 157 -4.30 -3.04 11.11
N GLY A 158 -4.47 -1.87 10.45
CA GLY A 158 -4.60 -0.58 11.11
C GLY A 158 -5.75 -0.55 12.11
N MET A 159 -6.95 -0.97 11.71
CA MET A 159 -8.14 -1.05 12.58
C MET A 159 -7.90 -1.98 13.77
N ALA A 160 -7.34 -3.18 13.56
CA ALA A 160 -7.08 -4.12 14.65
C ALA A 160 -6.00 -3.65 15.64
N ILE A 161 -5.03 -2.84 15.17
CA ILE A 161 -4.01 -2.21 16.01
C ILE A 161 -4.61 -1.02 16.78
N GLU A 162 -5.39 -0.17 16.12
CA GLU A 162 -6.07 0.98 16.73
C GLU A 162 -7.00 0.56 17.88
N GLN A 163 -7.76 -0.52 17.69
CA GLN A 163 -8.59 -1.15 18.72
C GLN A 163 -7.80 -1.92 19.80
N ARG A 164 -6.46 -1.92 19.72
CA ARG A 164 -5.55 -2.63 20.64
C ARG A 164 -5.81 -4.14 20.76
N TRP A 165 -6.40 -4.72 19.71
CA TRP A 165 -6.58 -6.17 19.60
C TRP A 165 -5.28 -6.84 19.15
N LEU A 166 -4.53 -6.16 18.27
CA LEU A 166 -3.24 -6.61 17.77
C LEU A 166 -2.14 -5.57 17.99
N THR A 167 -0.90 -6.02 17.87
CA THR A 167 0.30 -5.20 17.77
C THR A 167 1.11 -5.69 16.57
N ALA A 168 2.13 -4.93 16.14
CA ALA A 168 3.07 -5.40 15.11
C ALA A 168 3.80 -6.71 15.50
N ALA A 169 3.87 -7.02 16.80
CA ALA A 169 4.48 -8.23 17.34
C ALA A 169 3.49 -9.39 17.59
N SER A 170 2.18 -9.16 17.50
CA SER A 170 1.18 -10.24 17.68
C SER A 170 1.38 -11.33 16.63
N VAL A 171 1.20 -12.61 17.01
CA VAL A 171 1.43 -13.76 16.14
C VAL A 171 0.13 -14.27 15.52
N LEU A 172 0.20 -14.59 14.23
CA LEU A 172 -0.89 -15.10 13.40
C LEU A 172 -0.48 -16.43 12.78
N ASP A 173 -1.45 -17.33 12.58
CA ASP A 173 -1.25 -18.55 11.81
C ASP A 173 -1.48 -18.31 10.30
N ASP A 174 -0.42 -18.53 9.51
CA ASP A 174 -0.42 -18.50 8.04
C ASP A 174 -0.92 -19.83 7.43
N SER A 175 -1.35 -20.81 8.24
CA SER A 175 -1.94 -22.03 7.72
C SER A 175 -3.36 -21.82 7.14
N PRO A 176 -3.75 -22.62 6.13
CA PRO A 176 -5.12 -22.62 5.60
C PRO A 176 -6.14 -23.29 6.54
N ALA A 177 -5.70 -23.89 7.66
CA ALA A 177 -6.59 -24.59 8.57
C ALA A 177 -7.55 -23.62 9.29
N PHE A 178 -8.79 -24.06 9.50
CA PHE A 178 -9.84 -23.32 10.23
C PHE A 178 -10.24 -21.96 9.62
N VAL A 179 -9.93 -21.68 8.35
CA VAL A 179 -10.46 -20.53 7.64
C VAL A 179 -11.72 -20.93 6.85
N THR A 180 -12.82 -20.21 7.11
CA THR A 180 -14.14 -20.50 6.53
C THR A 180 -14.14 -20.30 5.00
N PRO A 181 -14.48 -21.33 4.20
CA PRO A 181 -14.60 -21.21 2.75
C PRO A 181 -15.74 -20.25 2.31
N PRO A 182 -15.72 -19.73 1.07
CA PRO A 182 -14.79 -20.06 -0.01
C PRO A 182 -13.52 -19.19 0.02
N LEU A 183 -12.36 -19.82 -0.18
CA LEU A 183 -11.09 -19.11 -0.40
C LEU A 183 -11.10 -18.36 -1.76
N PRO A 184 -10.23 -17.36 -1.98
CA PRO A 184 -10.04 -16.74 -3.28
C PRO A 184 -9.56 -17.77 -4.33
N PRO A 185 -10.09 -17.75 -5.58
CA PRO A 185 -9.63 -18.66 -6.62
C PRO A 185 -8.14 -18.43 -6.95
N GLY A 186 -7.42 -19.53 -7.19
CA GLY A 186 -6.01 -19.51 -7.59
C GLY A 186 -5.01 -19.11 -6.49
N MET A 187 -5.39 -19.16 -5.20
CA MET A 187 -4.41 -19.14 -4.11
C MET A 187 -3.35 -20.22 -4.38
N PRO A 188 -2.03 -19.92 -4.30
CA PRO A 188 -1.01 -20.94 -4.48
C PRO A 188 -1.05 -21.94 -3.32
N ASP A 189 -0.69 -23.19 -3.59
CA ASP A 189 -0.24 -24.13 -2.57
C ASP A 189 1.16 -23.70 -2.07
N GLY A 190 1.21 -22.54 -1.41
CA GLY A 190 2.40 -22.11 -0.67
C GLY A 190 2.52 -22.96 0.58
N GLU A 191 3.73 -23.42 0.92
CA GLU A 191 3.94 -24.11 2.19
C GLU A 191 3.52 -23.18 3.34
N PRO A 192 2.61 -23.64 4.24
CA PRO A 192 2.13 -22.81 5.32
C PRO A 192 3.29 -22.51 6.28
N ARG A 193 3.65 -21.24 6.40
CA ARG A 193 4.78 -20.79 7.25
C ARG A 193 4.52 -20.96 8.76
N GLY A 194 3.31 -21.37 9.14
CA GLY A 194 2.89 -21.51 10.54
C GLY A 194 2.77 -20.14 11.21
N ALA A 195 3.47 -19.94 12.32
CA ALA A 195 3.46 -18.67 13.03
C ALA A 195 4.25 -17.57 12.30
N VAL A 196 3.59 -16.43 12.07
CA VAL A 196 4.20 -15.18 11.56
C VAL A 196 3.75 -14.02 12.44
N SER A 197 4.60 -13.00 12.69
CA SER A 197 4.12 -11.78 13.32
C SER A 197 3.23 -10.96 12.37
N VAL A 198 2.35 -10.11 12.92
CA VAL A 198 1.55 -9.14 12.15
C VAL A 198 2.42 -8.30 11.22
N ARG A 199 3.60 -7.84 11.68
CA ARG A 199 4.56 -7.11 10.83
C ARG A 199 5.00 -7.93 9.62
N SER A 200 5.38 -9.19 9.84
CA SER A 200 5.82 -10.08 8.76
C SER A 200 4.68 -10.46 7.83
N ALA A 201 3.48 -10.74 8.36
CA ALA A 201 2.29 -11.01 7.55
C ALA A 201 1.98 -9.83 6.61
N LEU A 202 1.96 -8.60 7.13
CA LEU A 202 1.74 -7.37 6.36
C LEU A 202 2.89 -7.05 5.39
N ALA A 203 4.13 -7.41 5.71
CA ALA A 203 5.28 -7.22 4.81
C ALA A 203 5.37 -8.27 3.69
N LEU A 204 4.95 -9.51 3.94
CA LEU A 204 5.11 -10.67 3.04
C LEU A 204 3.97 -10.89 2.07
N ALA A 205 2.91 -10.09 2.16
CA ALA A 205 1.68 -10.34 1.46
C ALA A 205 0.96 -11.66 1.83
N ALA A 206 0.96 -12.05 3.11
CA ALA A 206 0.32 -13.28 3.61
C ALA A 206 -1.24 -13.23 3.66
N ASP A 207 -1.88 -14.10 2.88
CA ASP A 207 -3.34 -14.15 2.71
C ASP A 207 -4.10 -14.74 3.91
N MET A 208 -3.62 -15.82 4.53
CA MET A 208 -4.35 -16.47 5.62
C MET A 208 -4.43 -15.61 6.89
N PRO A 209 -3.35 -14.95 7.35
CA PRO A 209 -3.37 -14.02 8.48
C PRO A 209 -4.37 -12.89 8.24
N ALA A 210 -4.47 -12.39 7.02
CA ALA A 210 -5.40 -11.34 6.63
C ALA A 210 -6.88 -11.73 6.78
N LEU A 211 -7.22 -12.95 6.35
CA LEU A 211 -8.58 -13.47 6.46
C LEU A 211 -8.97 -13.64 7.94
N ARG A 212 -8.01 -14.03 8.81
CA ARG A 212 -8.23 -14.07 10.28
C ARG A 212 -8.44 -12.67 10.87
N VAL A 213 -7.65 -11.67 10.43
CA VAL A 213 -7.80 -10.27 10.88
C VAL A 213 -9.11 -9.65 10.39
N ARG A 214 -9.52 -9.92 9.14
CA ARG A 214 -10.85 -9.55 8.63
C ARG A 214 -11.98 -10.18 9.45
N ALA A 215 -11.87 -11.46 9.79
CA ALA A 215 -12.85 -12.15 10.64
C ALA A 215 -12.92 -11.61 12.08
N LEU A 216 -11.81 -11.06 12.61
CA LEU A 216 -11.80 -10.35 13.90
C LEU A 216 -12.54 -9.00 13.81
N ILE A 217 -12.35 -8.26 12.73
CA ILE A 217 -12.89 -6.90 12.56
C ILE A 217 -14.37 -6.88 12.14
N GLY A 218 -14.76 -7.83 11.30
CA GLY A 218 -16.07 -7.85 10.64
C GLY A 218 -16.13 -6.98 9.39
N ASP A 219 -16.92 -7.43 8.42
CA ASP A 219 -17.02 -6.78 7.11
C ASP A 219 -17.73 -5.42 7.19
N ASP A 220 -18.79 -5.30 8.00
CA ASP A 220 -19.54 -4.05 8.18
C ASP A 220 -18.66 -2.90 8.71
N ALA A 221 -17.74 -3.21 9.64
CA ALA A 221 -16.81 -2.24 10.20
C ALA A 221 -15.76 -1.80 9.16
N LEU A 222 -15.24 -2.74 8.37
CA LEU A 222 -14.34 -2.44 7.27
C LEU A 222 -15.02 -1.54 6.23
N ASP A 223 -16.23 -1.89 5.80
CA ASP A 223 -16.97 -1.12 4.79
C ASP A 223 -17.31 0.29 5.30
N ALA A 224 -17.72 0.44 6.56
CA ALA A 224 -17.93 1.75 7.18
C ALA A 224 -16.65 2.61 7.19
N THR A 225 -15.49 2.01 7.54
CA THR A 225 -14.19 2.69 7.50
C THR A 225 -13.78 3.09 6.08
N LEU A 226 -13.95 2.19 5.10
CA LEU A 226 -13.67 2.51 3.69
C LEU A 226 -14.58 3.62 3.17
N GLN A 227 -15.87 3.61 3.52
CA GLN A 227 -16.80 4.69 3.17
C GLN A 227 -16.39 6.03 3.80
N ALA A 228 -16.02 6.05 5.08
CA ALA A 228 -15.56 7.26 5.78
C ALA A 228 -14.30 7.88 5.14
N HIS A 229 -13.42 7.06 4.55
CA HIS A 229 -12.24 7.51 3.80
C HIS A 229 -12.50 7.75 2.30
N GLY A 230 -13.77 7.79 1.86
CA GLY A 230 -14.13 8.06 0.45
C GLY A 230 -13.88 6.88 -0.51
N LEU A 231 -13.54 5.70 0.02
CA LEU A 231 -13.27 4.47 -0.74
C LEU A 231 -14.53 3.60 -0.93
N ALA A 232 -15.73 4.17 -0.80
CA ALA A 232 -17.03 3.48 -0.97
C ALA A 232 -17.21 2.74 -2.32
N ALA A 233 -16.43 3.10 -3.35
CA ALA A 233 -16.42 2.36 -4.61
C ALA A 233 -15.76 0.97 -4.51
N VAL A 234 -15.07 0.68 -3.41
CA VAL A 234 -14.38 -0.60 -3.16
C VAL A 234 -15.30 -1.62 -2.50
N SER A 235 -16.19 -1.21 -1.57
CA SER A 235 -17.10 -2.12 -0.86
C SER A 235 -18.13 -2.80 -1.78
N ASN A 236 -18.54 -2.12 -2.86
CA ASN A 236 -19.58 -2.61 -3.77
C ASN A 236 -19.15 -3.75 -4.71
N GLY A 237 -17.88 -4.15 -4.69
CA GLY A 237 -17.41 -5.35 -5.39
C GLY A 237 -16.88 -6.35 -4.37
N GLY A 238 -17.53 -7.52 -4.26
CA GLY A 238 -17.20 -8.59 -3.29
C GLY A 238 -15.85 -9.30 -3.51
N ALA A 239 -14.79 -8.53 -3.73
CA ALA A 239 -13.43 -8.98 -3.94
C ALA A 239 -12.75 -9.32 -2.62
N ARG A 240 -12.09 -10.48 -2.58
CA ARG A 240 -11.27 -10.92 -1.44
C ARG A 240 -9.89 -10.23 -1.50
N ALA A 241 -9.31 -9.89 -0.34
CA ALA A 241 -8.18 -8.95 -0.24
C ALA A 241 -6.84 -9.63 0.09
N SER A 242 -5.78 -9.36 -0.70
CA SER A 242 -4.52 -10.16 -0.80
C SER A 242 -3.36 -9.48 -1.56
N LEU A 243 -2.16 -9.15 -1.04
CA LEU A 243 -1.73 -8.23 0.03
C LEU A 243 -0.53 -7.36 -0.50
N MET A 244 -0.20 -6.20 0.11
CA MET A 244 0.74 -5.12 -0.30
C MET A 244 2.11 -5.57 -0.89
N ASN A 245 2.65 -4.80 -1.86
CA ASN A 245 3.18 -5.36 -3.12
C ASN A 245 2.11 -6.21 -3.80
N GLY A 246 1.01 -5.51 -4.04
CA GLY A 246 -0.26 -6.07 -4.38
C GLY A 246 -0.28 -6.85 -5.66
N ARG A 247 -1.02 -7.95 -5.67
CA ARG A 247 -1.58 -8.51 -6.89
C ARG A 247 -3.10 -8.33 -6.84
N SER A 248 -3.74 -8.02 -7.96
CA SER A 248 -5.20 -7.98 -8.05
C SER A 248 -5.77 -9.37 -7.79
N ALA A 249 -7.02 -9.46 -7.33
CA ALA A 249 -7.65 -10.72 -6.94
C ALA A 249 -7.75 -11.74 -8.11
N ASP A 250 -7.88 -11.24 -9.34
CA ASP A 250 -7.86 -12.01 -10.61
C ASP A 250 -6.44 -12.25 -11.15
N ARG A 251 -5.40 -11.82 -10.41
CA ARG A 251 -3.98 -12.00 -10.69
C ARG A 251 -3.43 -11.30 -11.95
N SER A 252 -4.20 -10.39 -12.56
CA SER A 252 -3.85 -9.68 -13.80
C SER A 252 -2.98 -8.43 -13.63
N VAL A 253 -3.06 -7.75 -12.48
CA VAL A 253 -2.38 -6.47 -12.20
C VAL A 253 -1.56 -6.58 -10.91
N TRP A 254 -0.42 -5.87 -10.87
CA TRP A 254 0.39 -5.66 -9.68
C TRP A 254 0.33 -4.20 -9.23
N TRP A 255 0.49 -3.96 -7.93
CA TRP A 255 0.39 -2.66 -7.28
C TRP A 255 1.55 -2.42 -6.32
N SER A 256 2.16 -1.24 -6.38
CA SER A 256 2.98 -0.71 -5.29
C SER A 256 2.43 0.65 -4.91
N VAL A 257 1.95 0.76 -3.67
CA VAL A 257 1.53 2.00 -3.05
C VAL A 257 2.42 2.21 -1.84
N GLY A 258 2.96 3.41 -1.68
CA GLY A 258 3.81 3.75 -0.55
C GLY A 258 4.02 5.26 -0.49
N PHE A 259 4.74 5.73 0.51
CA PHE A 259 4.94 7.15 0.74
C PHE A 259 6.36 7.46 1.21
N THR A 260 6.76 8.70 1.00
CA THR A 260 7.94 9.36 1.54
C THR A 260 7.49 10.45 2.52
N ARG A 261 8.40 11.36 2.91
CA ARG A 261 8.01 12.59 3.60
C ARG A 261 7.11 13.48 2.72
N HIS A 262 7.46 13.65 1.45
CA HIS A 262 6.82 14.64 0.55
C HIS A 262 5.69 14.08 -0.31
N TYR A 263 5.75 12.80 -0.68
CA TYR A 263 4.86 12.22 -1.69
C TYR A 263 4.22 10.90 -1.26
N THR A 264 3.01 10.65 -1.76
CA THR A 264 2.38 9.32 -1.79
C THR A 264 2.32 8.86 -3.24
N VAL A 265 2.90 7.70 -3.51
CA VAL A 265 3.14 7.19 -4.86
C VAL A 265 2.40 5.87 -5.05
N ALA A 266 1.47 5.85 -5.99
CA ALA A 266 0.73 4.67 -6.41
C ALA A 266 1.11 4.29 -7.84
N LEU A 267 1.52 3.04 -8.03
CA LEU A 267 1.90 2.44 -9.31
C LEU A 267 1.14 1.14 -9.55
N ARG A 268 0.70 0.90 -10.79
CA ARG A 268 0.14 -0.39 -11.22
C ARG A 268 0.65 -0.82 -12.60
N ALA A 269 0.90 -2.10 -12.82
CA ALA A 269 1.27 -2.67 -14.12
C ALA A 269 0.92 -4.18 -14.21
N PRO A 270 0.93 -4.84 -15.38
CA PRO A 270 0.69 -6.30 -15.49
C PRO A 270 1.86 -7.18 -14.99
N ARG A 271 2.90 -6.58 -14.42
CA ARG A 271 4.13 -7.22 -13.90
C ARG A 271 4.54 -6.57 -12.57
N PRO A 272 5.34 -7.24 -11.71
CA PRO A 272 5.78 -6.67 -10.43
C PRO A 272 6.39 -5.27 -10.58
N VAL A 273 5.90 -4.30 -9.79
CA VAL A 273 6.25 -2.88 -9.90
C VAL A 273 7.17 -2.37 -8.79
N ALA A 274 7.58 -3.19 -7.82
CA ALA A 274 8.37 -2.75 -6.67
C ALA A 274 9.70 -2.07 -7.06
N ALA A 275 10.43 -2.61 -8.04
CA ALA A 275 11.67 -2.01 -8.55
C ALA A 275 11.41 -0.68 -9.30
N THR A 276 10.35 -0.63 -10.11
CA THR A 276 9.89 0.59 -10.79
C THR A 276 9.46 1.67 -9.79
N TRP A 277 8.84 1.27 -8.67
CA TRP A 277 8.44 2.16 -7.59
C TRP A 277 9.67 2.77 -6.90
N LEU A 278 10.69 1.97 -6.57
CA LEU A 278 11.95 2.48 -6.03
C LEU A 278 12.66 3.46 -6.98
N ALA A 279 12.74 3.14 -8.28
CA ALA A 279 13.33 4.02 -9.28
C ALA A 279 12.54 5.33 -9.45
N LEU A 280 11.21 5.28 -9.34
CA LEU A 280 10.36 6.47 -9.35
C LEU A 280 10.60 7.35 -8.10
N ILE A 281 10.75 6.75 -6.92
CA ILE A 281 11.01 7.49 -5.68
C ILE A 281 12.34 8.24 -5.74
N ASP A 282 13.41 7.59 -6.24
CA ASP A 282 14.71 8.23 -6.47
C ASP A 282 14.58 9.42 -7.45
N ALA A 283 13.83 9.25 -8.54
CA ALA A 283 13.57 10.31 -9.51
C ALA A 283 12.73 11.48 -8.95
N LEU A 284 11.89 11.26 -7.94
CA LEU A 284 11.04 12.27 -7.30
C LEU A 284 11.78 13.04 -6.19
N GLU A 285 12.32 12.31 -5.21
CA GLU A 285 12.99 12.86 -4.01
C GLU A 285 14.43 13.33 -4.26
N GLY A 286 15.13 12.72 -5.22
CA GLY A 286 16.57 12.92 -5.37
C GLY A 286 17.37 12.43 -4.15
N PRO A 287 18.56 13.02 -3.87
CA PRO A 287 19.48 12.51 -2.84
C PRO A 287 18.99 12.69 -1.39
N SER A 288 17.83 13.32 -1.19
CA SER A 288 17.28 13.75 0.11
C SER A 288 16.26 12.76 0.72
N PHE A 289 16.37 11.46 0.44
CA PHE A 289 15.48 10.45 1.04
C PHE A 289 15.68 10.35 2.56
N GLU A 290 14.81 11.02 3.31
CA GLU A 290 14.71 10.91 4.77
C GLU A 290 13.62 9.89 5.14
N ARG A 291 13.96 8.91 5.99
CA ARG A 291 12.96 7.96 6.50
C ARG A 291 12.00 8.70 7.44
N PRO A 292 10.68 8.47 7.34
CA PRO A 292 9.73 8.98 8.33
C PRO A 292 10.17 8.61 9.75
N GLY A 293 10.17 9.61 10.65
CA GLY A 293 10.38 9.38 12.07
C GLY A 293 9.26 8.55 12.69
N ALA A 294 9.49 7.99 13.88
CA ALA A 294 8.43 7.36 14.64
C ALA A 294 7.33 8.41 14.96
N PRO A 295 6.03 8.07 14.83
CA PRO A 295 4.96 9.00 15.18
C PRO A 295 4.98 9.33 16.68
N PRO A 296 4.47 10.50 17.09
CA PRO A 296 4.38 10.84 18.51
C PRO A 296 3.45 9.87 19.25
N GLY A 297 3.79 9.55 20.50
CA GLY A 297 2.94 8.72 21.37
C GLY A 297 3.05 7.21 21.18
N VAL A 298 3.99 6.70 20.37
CA VAL A 298 4.35 5.27 20.38
C VAL A 298 5.56 5.01 21.28
N GLU A 299 5.61 3.83 21.87
CA GLU A 299 6.71 3.37 22.72
C GLU A 299 7.55 2.31 21.99
N ARG A 300 8.88 2.42 22.10
CA ARG A 300 9.82 1.50 21.45
C ARG A 300 10.32 0.46 22.45
N VAL A 301 10.04 -0.82 22.19
CA VAL A 301 10.43 -1.94 23.05
C VAL A 301 11.17 -3.00 22.25
N ARG A 302 12.18 -3.62 22.86
CA ARG A 302 12.91 -4.77 22.31
C ARG A 302 12.06 -6.03 22.48
N VAL A 303 11.65 -6.62 21.37
CA VAL A 303 10.79 -7.82 21.31
C VAL A 303 11.63 -9.06 21.04
N GLN A 304 11.34 -10.15 21.75
CA GLN A 304 11.82 -11.51 21.48
C GLN A 304 10.64 -12.49 21.41
N PHE A 305 10.73 -13.46 20.50
CA PHE A 305 9.72 -14.51 20.29
C PHE A 305 10.18 -15.83 20.88
N GLU A 306 9.26 -16.58 21.49
CA GLU A 306 9.50 -17.94 22.02
C GLU A 306 8.36 -18.88 21.58
N PRO A 307 8.61 -19.94 20.78
CA PRO A 307 9.86 -20.22 20.09
C PRO A 307 10.24 -19.11 19.11
N ALA A 308 11.53 -19.00 18.78
CA ALA A 308 12.07 -17.98 17.90
C ALA A 308 11.59 -18.14 16.44
N ILE A 309 10.45 -17.53 16.10
CA ILE A 309 9.93 -17.42 14.73
C ILE A 309 10.60 -16.30 13.93
N GLU A 310 11.12 -15.29 14.62
CA GLU A 310 11.74 -14.09 14.04
C GLU A 310 12.88 -13.60 14.93
N ALA A 311 13.86 -12.89 14.34
CA ALA A 311 14.97 -12.31 15.08
C ALA A 311 14.49 -11.19 16.01
N ALA A 312 15.05 -11.15 17.23
CA ALA A 312 14.74 -10.13 18.22
C ALA A 312 15.07 -8.72 17.71
N ARG A 313 14.10 -7.80 17.79
CA ARG A 313 14.17 -6.46 17.19
C ARG A 313 13.53 -5.41 18.07
N ASP A 314 13.80 -4.14 17.77
CA ASP A 314 13.03 -3.04 18.32
C ASP A 314 11.71 -2.92 17.54
N GLU A 315 10.60 -2.80 18.27
CA GLU A 315 9.26 -2.63 17.72
C GLU A 315 8.53 -1.45 18.38
N TYR A 316 7.60 -0.85 17.64
CA TYR A 316 6.77 0.25 18.13
C TYR A 316 5.39 -0.24 18.57
N PHE A 317 4.96 0.22 19.75
CA PHE A 317 3.71 -0.15 20.39
C PHE A 317 2.88 1.08 20.72
N MET A 318 1.55 0.91 20.78
CA MET A 318 0.68 1.91 21.39
C MET A 318 0.82 1.85 22.93
N PRO A 319 0.56 2.95 23.65
CA PRO A 319 0.64 2.95 25.10
C PRO A 319 -0.33 1.93 25.72
N GLY A 320 0.23 1.00 26.49
CA GLY A 320 -0.50 -0.10 27.13
C GLY A 320 -0.62 -1.38 26.30
N THR A 321 0.08 -1.49 25.14
CA THR A 321 0.15 -2.74 24.35
C THR A 321 1.57 -3.31 24.22
N GLN A 322 2.53 -2.78 24.96
CA GLN A 322 3.95 -3.11 24.88
C GLN A 322 4.24 -4.54 25.34
N GLN A 323 5.05 -5.28 24.58
CA GLN A 323 5.45 -6.65 24.90
C GLN A 323 6.93 -6.86 24.57
N ALA A 324 7.74 -7.19 25.58
CA ALA A 324 9.15 -7.55 25.40
C ALA A 324 9.34 -9.02 25.01
N PHE A 325 8.42 -9.89 25.42
CA PHE A 325 8.41 -11.32 25.13
C PHE A 325 7.06 -11.72 24.53
N VAL A 326 7.09 -12.51 23.46
CA VAL A 326 5.89 -12.97 22.75
C VAL A 326 5.93 -14.49 22.61
N ASP A 327 4.90 -15.16 23.12
CA ASP A 327 4.70 -16.60 22.95
C ASP A 327 4.16 -16.89 21.54
N ALA A 328 5.02 -17.43 20.67
CA ALA A 328 4.71 -17.77 19.28
C ALA A 328 4.00 -19.13 19.13
N THR A 329 3.66 -19.81 20.23
CA THR A 329 2.69 -20.92 20.24
C THR A 329 1.25 -20.40 20.24
N VAL A 330 1.01 -19.16 20.67
CA VAL A 330 -0.30 -18.48 20.62
C VAL A 330 -0.48 -17.79 19.27
N ARG A 331 -1.20 -18.43 18.35
CA ARG A 331 -1.31 -18.03 16.93
C ARG A 331 -2.71 -17.64 16.46
N ASP A 332 -3.71 -17.80 17.35
CA ASP A 332 -5.11 -17.60 17.03
C ASP A 332 -5.56 -16.16 17.25
N VAL A 333 -6.01 -15.54 16.16
CA VAL A 333 -6.83 -14.32 16.18
C VAL A 333 -8.27 -14.61 15.73
N SER A 334 -8.49 -15.77 15.10
CA SER A 334 -9.79 -16.28 14.69
C SER A 334 -10.61 -16.86 15.85
N GLY A 335 -11.26 -15.98 16.60
CA GLY A 335 -12.65 -16.22 17.07
C GLY A 335 -12.90 -17.09 18.30
N ARG A 336 -11.90 -17.73 18.94
CA ARG A 336 -12.08 -18.32 20.28
C ARG A 336 -11.28 -17.56 21.32
N PRO A 337 -11.92 -16.97 22.35
CA PRO A 337 -11.23 -16.32 23.45
C PRO A 337 -10.44 -17.34 24.28
N ARG A 338 -9.15 -17.11 24.45
CA ARG A 338 -8.22 -17.99 25.18
C ARG A 338 -7.68 -17.33 26.43
N ILE A 339 -7.39 -18.12 27.45
CA ILE A 339 -6.81 -17.72 28.73
C ILE A 339 -5.33 -17.36 28.51
N VAL A 340 -5.01 -16.08 28.42
CA VAL A 340 -3.61 -15.59 28.31
C VAL A 340 -2.96 -15.38 29.66
N LEU A 341 -3.75 -15.11 30.70
CA LEU A 341 -3.29 -15.06 32.09
C LEU A 341 -4.25 -15.84 33.00
N PRO A 342 -3.74 -16.64 33.95
CA PRO A 342 -2.33 -16.99 34.14
C PRO A 342 -1.88 -18.00 33.08
N THR A 343 -0.58 -18.04 32.74
CA THR A 343 -0.03 -19.18 32.00
C THR A 343 -0.10 -20.45 32.86
N SER A 344 -0.07 -21.64 32.24
CA SER A 344 -0.02 -22.92 32.97
C SER A 344 1.26 -23.05 33.84
N GLY A 345 1.28 -24.04 34.73
CA GLY A 345 2.43 -24.34 35.60
C GLY A 345 2.39 -23.69 36.99
N VAL A 346 3.54 -23.54 37.63
CA VAL A 346 3.66 -23.08 39.02
C VAL A 346 3.64 -21.54 39.10
N LYS A 347 2.93 -21.00 40.09
CA LYS A 347 2.90 -19.58 40.45
C LYS A 347 3.35 -19.44 41.91
N LEU A 348 4.37 -18.60 42.14
CA LEU A 348 4.85 -18.27 43.48
C LEU A 348 4.07 -17.08 44.02
N VAL A 349 3.61 -17.19 45.27
CA VAL A 349 2.91 -16.14 46.02
C VAL A 349 3.69 -15.90 47.31
N SER A 350 4.06 -14.65 47.59
CA SER A 350 4.96 -14.38 48.71
C SER A 350 4.25 -14.53 50.05
N ALA A 351 4.78 -15.36 50.95
CA ALA A 351 4.25 -15.54 52.30
C ALA A 351 4.38 -14.28 53.18
N ALA A 352 5.22 -13.31 52.79
CA ALA A 352 5.42 -12.05 53.50
C ALA A 352 4.26 -11.03 53.33
N LEU A 353 3.33 -11.28 52.41
CA LEU A 353 2.15 -10.44 52.20
C LEU A 353 0.93 -11.03 52.94
N PRO A 354 0.21 -10.25 53.78
CA PRO A 354 -1.00 -10.73 54.43
C PRO A 354 -2.03 -11.26 53.42
N ALA A 355 -2.63 -12.40 53.73
CA ALA A 355 -3.62 -13.07 52.90
C ALA A 355 -4.77 -12.11 52.53
N GLY A 356 -4.78 -11.63 51.29
CA GLY A 356 -5.74 -10.64 50.79
C GLY A 356 -5.17 -9.44 50.01
N ARG A 357 -3.85 -9.34 49.80
CA ARG A 357 -3.25 -8.21 49.04
C ARG A 357 -2.53 -8.52 47.72
N GLN A 358 -2.25 -9.78 47.39
CA GLN A 358 -1.71 -10.15 46.09
C GLN A 358 -2.83 -10.74 45.22
N THR A 359 -3.32 -10.00 44.22
CA THR A 359 -4.33 -10.50 43.27
C THR A 359 -3.68 -11.06 42.02
N VAL A 360 -4.11 -12.25 41.58
CA VAL A 360 -3.77 -12.77 40.25
C VAL A 360 -4.78 -12.21 39.24
N LEU A 361 -4.27 -11.59 38.18
CA LEU A 361 -5.08 -11.19 37.03
C LEU A 361 -5.35 -12.40 36.15
N PHE A 362 -6.62 -12.63 35.85
CA PHE A 362 -7.08 -13.54 34.81
C PHE A 362 -7.49 -12.70 33.60
N GLU A 363 -6.93 -12.99 32.43
CA GLU A 363 -7.19 -12.25 31.20
C GLU A 363 -7.38 -13.23 30.03
N ALA A 364 -8.38 -12.95 29.20
CA ALA A 364 -8.67 -13.70 27.99
C ALA A 364 -8.53 -12.81 26.76
N ARG A 365 -8.04 -13.37 25.65
CA ARG A 365 -7.90 -12.66 24.38
C ARG A 365 -8.48 -13.47 23.20
N PRO A 366 -9.25 -12.83 22.29
CA PRO A 366 -9.80 -11.47 22.40
C PRO A 366 -10.81 -11.36 23.57
N PRO A 367 -10.99 -10.18 24.19
CA PRO A 367 -11.92 -9.99 25.30
C PRO A 367 -13.35 -9.87 24.77
N LEU A 368 -14.03 -11.00 24.56
CA LEU A 368 -15.40 -11.01 24.05
C LEU A 368 -16.44 -10.71 25.15
N PRO A 369 -17.53 -9.99 24.83
CA PRO A 369 -18.67 -9.84 25.74
C PRO A 369 -19.27 -11.18 26.14
N GLY A 370 -19.75 -11.29 27.38
CA GLY A 370 -20.42 -12.49 27.89
C GLY A 370 -19.51 -13.64 28.34
N LEU A 371 -18.18 -13.48 28.28
CA LEU A 371 -17.22 -14.45 28.83
C LEU A 371 -17.44 -14.68 30.34
N VAL A 372 -17.38 -15.95 30.77
CA VAL A 372 -17.53 -16.35 32.17
C VAL A 372 -16.28 -17.09 32.66
N TRP A 373 -15.69 -16.57 33.74
CA TRP A 373 -14.54 -17.18 34.42
C TRP A 373 -14.99 -18.11 35.54
N LEU A 374 -14.49 -19.35 35.54
CA LEU A 374 -14.68 -20.34 36.61
C LEU A 374 -13.34 -20.77 37.22
N ILE A 375 -13.14 -20.55 38.52
CA ILE A 375 -11.98 -21.06 39.26
C ILE A 375 -12.44 -22.23 40.15
N ASN A 376 -11.90 -23.43 39.93
CA ASN A 376 -12.34 -24.67 40.61
C ASN A 376 -13.87 -24.94 40.55
N GLY A 377 -14.57 -24.36 39.56
CA GLY A 377 -16.03 -24.42 39.42
C GLY A 377 -16.79 -23.21 39.99
N GLU A 378 -16.14 -22.35 40.78
CA GLU A 378 -16.75 -21.12 41.31
C GLU A 378 -16.68 -19.98 40.29
N ARG A 379 -17.79 -19.28 40.05
CA ARG A 379 -17.85 -18.15 39.10
C ARG A 379 -17.21 -16.90 39.68
N LEU A 380 -16.31 -16.29 38.93
CA LEU A 380 -15.69 -15.01 39.28
C LEU A 380 -16.41 -13.82 38.63
N PRO A 381 -16.47 -12.66 39.32
CA PRO A 381 -16.87 -11.40 38.69
C PRO A 381 -15.79 -10.96 37.71
N ALA A 382 -16.23 -10.43 36.57
CA ALA A 382 -15.34 -10.00 35.49
C ALA A 382 -15.80 -8.68 34.88
N VAL A 383 -14.85 -7.87 34.45
CA VAL A 383 -15.05 -6.58 33.77
C VAL A 383 -14.20 -6.61 32.50
N GLU A 384 -14.78 -6.33 31.34
CA GLU A 384 -14.08 -6.30 30.04
C GLU A 384 -13.24 -7.57 29.75
N GLY A 385 -13.78 -8.74 30.08
CA GLY A 385 -13.10 -10.04 29.87
C GLY A 385 -11.99 -10.36 30.87
N ARG A 386 -11.73 -9.50 31.86
CA ARG A 386 -10.73 -9.68 32.91
C ARG A 386 -11.37 -9.98 34.27
N ALA A 387 -10.75 -10.85 35.06
CA ALA A 387 -11.15 -11.14 36.43
C ALA A 387 -9.96 -11.01 37.39
N LEU A 388 -10.21 -10.61 38.63
CA LEU A 388 -9.20 -10.59 39.69
C LEU A 388 -9.51 -11.70 40.70
N TRP A 389 -8.50 -12.50 41.02
CA TRP A 389 -8.64 -13.61 41.98
C TRP A 389 -7.61 -13.51 43.10
N SER A 390 -8.05 -13.79 44.34
CA SER A 390 -7.17 -13.89 45.49
C SER A 390 -6.64 -15.33 45.59
N PRO A 391 -5.32 -15.55 45.41
CA PRO A 391 -4.76 -16.89 45.35
C PRO A 391 -4.78 -17.58 46.70
N ARG A 392 -5.03 -18.89 46.67
CA ARG A 392 -4.88 -19.80 47.81
C ARG A 392 -3.78 -20.82 47.45
N PRO A 393 -2.99 -21.33 48.41
CA PRO A 393 -2.01 -22.39 48.12
C PRO A 393 -2.70 -23.67 47.64
N GLY A 394 -2.10 -24.36 46.67
CA GLY A 394 -2.60 -25.62 46.12
C GLY A 394 -2.75 -25.63 44.60
N ARG A 395 -3.38 -26.69 44.06
CA ARG A 395 -3.66 -26.83 42.63
C ARG A 395 -5.01 -26.26 42.28
N HIS A 396 -5.04 -25.49 41.19
CA HIS A 396 -6.22 -24.80 40.70
C HIS A 396 -6.47 -25.13 39.23
N ARG A 397 -7.75 -25.24 38.87
CA ARG A 397 -8.21 -25.31 37.48
C ARG A 397 -9.02 -24.07 37.17
N LEU A 398 -8.56 -23.30 36.19
CA LEU A 398 -9.31 -22.17 35.62
C LEU A 398 -9.99 -22.65 34.34
N ALA A 399 -11.24 -22.27 34.14
CA ALA A 399 -11.98 -22.49 32.91
C ALA A 399 -12.63 -21.18 32.46
N LEU A 400 -12.73 -21.04 31.15
CA LEU A 400 -13.35 -19.91 30.47
C LEU A 400 -14.53 -20.44 29.65
N LEU A 401 -15.73 -19.93 29.91
CA LEU A 401 -16.94 -20.24 29.14
C LEU A 401 -17.34 -19.07 28.25
N ASP A 402 -17.95 -19.37 27.11
CA ASP A 402 -18.57 -18.38 26.23
C ASP A 402 -19.95 -17.92 26.75
N ALA A 403 -20.57 -17.00 26.00
CA ALA A 403 -21.90 -16.47 26.32
C ALA A 403 -23.03 -17.53 26.27
N ALA A 404 -22.81 -18.69 25.63
CA ALA A 404 -23.72 -19.83 25.63
C ALA A 404 -23.45 -20.81 26.78
N GLY A 405 -22.44 -20.56 27.62
CA GLY A 405 -22.03 -21.43 28.72
C GLY A 405 -21.19 -22.64 28.30
N LEU A 406 -20.74 -22.71 27.05
CA LEU A 406 -19.84 -23.77 26.59
C LEU A 406 -18.40 -23.45 26.99
N GLN A 407 -17.66 -24.47 27.43
CA GLN A 407 -16.26 -24.29 27.81
C GLN A 407 -15.40 -24.04 26.56
N VAL A 408 -14.80 -22.85 26.50
CA VAL A 408 -13.89 -22.43 25.42
C VAL A 408 -12.50 -22.98 25.68
N GLU A 409 -12.01 -22.87 26.91
CA GLU A 409 -10.68 -23.34 27.31
C GLU A 409 -10.63 -23.65 28.82
N SER A 410 -9.67 -24.48 29.24
CA SER A 410 -9.34 -24.67 30.65
C SER A 410 -7.86 -24.99 30.82
N ILE A 411 -7.26 -24.44 31.88
CA ILE A 411 -5.87 -24.63 32.26
C ILE A 411 -5.77 -25.09 33.72
N ALA A 412 -4.65 -25.73 34.06
CA ALA A 412 -4.28 -26.03 35.43
C ALA A 412 -3.00 -25.27 35.81
N PHE A 413 -2.97 -24.74 37.03
CA PHE A 413 -1.80 -24.09 37.61
C PHE A 413 -1.70 -24.41 39.11
N GLU A 414 -0.49 -24.32 39.67
CA GLU A 414 -0.23 -24.63 41.08
C GLU A 414 0.27 -23.37 41.79
N VAL A 415 -0.41 -22.94 42.85
CA VAL A 415 0.02 -21.84 43.70
C VAL A 415 0.86 -22.41 44.84
N ARG A 416 2.12 -21.98 44.93
CA ARG A 416 3.01 -22.30 46.04
C ARG A 416 3.33 -21.03 46.81
N LEU A 417 3.44 -21.15 48.13
CA LEU A 417 4.00 -20.10 48.96
C LEU A 417 5.52 -20.06 48.74
N ASP A 418 6.05 -18.84 48.66
CA ASP A 418 7.49 -18.60 48.65
C ASP A 418 7.96 -18.53 50.11
N ASP A 419 8.84 -19.46 50.51
CA ASP A 419 9.39 -19.54 51.87
C ASP A 419 10.40 -18.40 52.05
N ALA A 420 9.94 -17.31 52.68
CA ALA A 420 10.82 -16.21 53.04
C ALA A 420 11.91 -16.72 54.00
N ALA A 421 13.17 -16.62 53.58
CA ALA A 421 14.32 -16.96 54.41
C ALA A 421 14.25 -16.19 55.76
N PRO A 422 14.64 -16.81 56.88
CA PRO A 422 14.59 -16.15 58.19
C PRO A 422 15.46 -14.88 58.18
N PRO A 423 15.09 -13.83 58.93
CA PRO A 423 15.84 -12.59 58.94
C PRO A 423 17.28 -12.84 59.38
N SER A 424 18.22 -12.38 58.56
CA SER A 424 19.65 -12.39 58.85
C SER A 424 19.93 -11.69 60.18
N SER A 425 20.19 -12.47 61.23
CA SER A 425 20.80 -11.95 62.46
C SER A 425 22.24 -11.54 62.16
N ALA A 426 22.56 -10.26 62.31
CA ALA A 426 23.90 -9.73 62.15
C ALA A 426 24.11 -8.46 63.00
N PRO A 427 25.31 -8.24 63.55
CA PRO A 427 26.26 -9.21 64.11
C PRO A 427 26.16 -9.33 65.64
#